data_AF-A0A1Q8WYG4-F1
#
_entry.id   AF-A0A1Q8WYG4-F1
#
_cell.length_a   1.000
_cell.length_b   1.000
_cell.length_c   1.000
_cell.angle_alpha   90.00
_cell.angle_beta   90.00
_cell.angle_gamma   90.00
#
_symmetry.space_group_name_H-M   'P 1'
#
loop_
_entity.id
_entity.type
_entity.pdbx_description
1 polymer ?
#
loop_
_entity_poly.entity_id
_entity_poly.type
_entity_poly.pdbx_seq_one_letter_code
_entity_poly.pdbx_strand_id
1 'polypeptide(L)'
;MEMDRLSRALTSRVAPRLVALALGAACILMGLNAALLRLSLPALVNGAELAALHGPLMLVGFLGTVIALERAVAARTPWAFLAPLGSAAGCLALLAGAPDVVGRGLMTGAAGVLCAIYLRVHRRAPSAAVDVEAMGGAALLLGDVLWLGGRGMEDVVPLWLLFPTLTIIGERLELARIAFLDEMVETVVEALSGAAVLGACLLLIAPGLHLVVGPALLGLAVVMAYYDVARRTVRLRGGVRFMAASMLAGYVWLAVAGAVWSLWGLQGLNGAAYEIVIHCITVGFAFSMILAHAPVIIPAIVHRALPYHRLMWLPYVLLHAGLVVRVVGLLAEASAVWKVGGAVGVAAILVFMVLTLGRVLTSGSIRKSVRAGQPAAAAASGSTTSQATGGRA
;
A
#
# COMPACT_ATOMS: atom_id res chain seq x y z
N MET A 1 -6.57 26.34 30.70
CA MET A 1 -5.57 26.92 29.78
C MET A 1 -4.56 25.87 29.29
N GLU A 2 -3.99 25.05 30.17
CA GLU A 2 -3.00 24.00 29.80
C GLU A 2 -3.60 22.81 29.03
N MET A 3 -4.79 22.33 29.43
CA MET A 3 -5.55 21.32 28.67
C MET A 3 -5.93 21.80 27.26
N ASP A 4 -6.15 23.10 27.09
CA ASP A 4 -6.54 23.70 25.81
C ASP A 4 -5.32 23.90 24.88
N ARG A 5 -4.13 24.16 25.45
CA ARG A 5 -2.85 24.10 24.72
C ARG A 5 -2.48 22.68 24.33
N LEU A 6 -2.70 21.70 25.20
CA LEU A 6 -2.44 20.29 24.91
C LEU A 6 -3.39 19.77 23.82
N SER A 7 -4.68 20.15 23.89
CA SER A 7 -5.69 19.86 22.86
C SER A 7 -5.30 20.47 21.50
N ARG A 8 -4.92 21.76 21.48
CA ARG A 8 -4.42 22.45 20.26
C ARG A 8 -3.14 21.87 19.69
N ALA A 9 -2.20 21.44 20.53
CA ALA A 9 -0.96 20.81 20.10
C ALA A 9 -1.17 19.38 19.57
N LEU A 10 -2.20 18.68 20.04
CA LEU A 10 -2.58 17.36 19.53
C LEU A 10 -3.35 17.47 18.21
N THR A 11 -4.26 18.44 18.07
CA THR A 11 -4.98 18.68 16.80
C THR A 11 -4.04 19.13 15.70
N SER A 12 -3.07 20.01 15.97
CA SER A 12 -2.09 20.44 14.96
C SER A 12 -1.20 19.31 14.43
N ARG A 13 -0.91 18.29 15.25
CA ARG A 13 -0.09 17.12 14.86
C ARG A 13 -0.86 16.04 14.11
N VAL A 14 -2.19 15.96 14.30
CA VAL A 14 -3.04 14.92 13.70
C VAL A 14 -3.75 15.43 12.43
N ALA A 15 -4.05 16.72 12.34
CA ALA A 15 -4.70 17.34 11.18
C ALA A 15 -4.07 16.98 9.81
N PRO A 16 -2.74 17.09 9.59
CA PRO A 16 -2.16 16.78 8.27
C PRO A 16 -2.35 15.31 7.88
N ARG A 17 -2.38 14.39 8.86
CA ARG A 17 -2.61 12.96 8.62
C ARG A 17 -4.03 12.70 8.14
N LEU A 18 -5.01 13.33 8.79
CA LEU A 18 -6.42 13.16 8.46
C LEU A 18 -6.75 13.80 7.11
N VAL A 19 -6.16 14.96 6.80
CA VAL A 19 -6.32 15.60 5.49
C VAL A 19 -5.73 14.71 4.40
N ALA A 20 -4.50 14.22 4.56
CA ALA A 20 -3.89 13.30 3.59
C ALA A 20 -4.76 12.04 3.40
N LEU A 21 -5.25 11.44 4.48
CA LEU A 21 -6.12 10.27 4.41
C LEU A 21 -7.44 10.57 3.68
N ALA A 22 -8.06 11.74 3.92
CA ALA A 22 -9.28 12.16 3.24
C ALA A 22 -9.06 12.41 1.74
N LEU A 23 -7.94 13.05 1.38
CA LEU A 23 -7.58 13.26 -0.03
C LEU A 23 -7.27 11.94 -0.74
N GLY A 24 -6.52 11.04 -0.09
CA GLY A 24 -6.29 9.68 -0.61
C GLY A 24 -7.59 8.88 -0.75
N ALA A 25 -8.53 9.02 0.20
CA ALA A 25 -9.87 8.44 0.12
C ALA A 25 -10.68 9.01 -1.06
N ALA A 26 -10.56 10.30 -1.36
CA ALA A 26 -11.18 10.89 -2.55
C ALA A 26 -10.55 10.32 -3.85
N CYS A 27 -9.23 10.16 -3.91
CA CYS A 27 -8.54 9.57 -5.05
C CYS A 27 -9.01 8.14 -5.34
N ILE A 28 -9.07 7.27 -4.33
CA ILE A 28 -9.55 5.89 -4.52
C ILE A 28 -11.02 5.84 -4.93
N LEU A 29 -11.91 6.66 -4.33
CA LEU A 29 -13.32 6.68 -4.72
C LEU A 29 -13.50 7.10 -6.19
N MET A 30 -12.79 8.14 -6.63
CA MET A 30 -12.79 8.56 -8.02
C MET A 30 -12.11 7.56 -8.95
N GLY A 31 -11.05 6.89 -8.48
CA GLY A 31 -10.37 5.82 -9.21
C GLY A 31 -11.26 4.60 -9.42
N LEU A 32 -12.08 4.22 -8.43
CA LEU A 32 -13.08 3.16 -8.56
C LEU A 32 -14.21 3.54 -9.51
N ASN A 33 -14.67 4.80 -9.49
CA ASN A 33 -15.62 5.29 -10.47
C ASN A 33 -15.03 5.23 -11.89
N ALA A 34 -13.78 5.69 -12.07
CA ALA A 34 -13.05 5.59 -13.32
C ALA A 34 -12.85 4.13 -13.78
N ALA A 35 -12.68 3.19 -12.84
CA ALA A 35 -12.61 1.76 -13.15
C ALA A 35 -13.91 1.24 -13.77
N LEU A 36 -15.07 1.64 -13.24
CA LEU A 36 -16.37 1.27 -13.81
C LEU A 36 -16.53 1.84 -15.24
N LEU A 37 -16.11 3.08 -15.47
CA LEU A 37 -16.09 3.68 -16.81
C LEU A 37 -15.19 2.89 -17.78
N ARG A 38 -13.99 2.47 -17.34
CA ARG A 38 -13.08 1.63 -18.15
C ARG A 38 -13.65 0.25 -18.46
N LEU A 39 -14.52 -0.29 -17.60
CA LEU A 39 -15.25 -1.54 -17.84
C LEU A 39 -16.50 -1.33 -18.71
N SER A 40 -16.82 -0.08 -19.09
CA SER A 40 -18.08 0.30 -19.73
C SER A 40 -19.30 -0.16 -18.92
N LEU A 41 -19.23 0.02 -17.60
CA LEU A 41 -20.31 -0.24 -16.66
C LEU A 41 -20.89 1.08 -16.13
N PRO A 42 -22.13 1.08 -15.60
CA PRO A 42 -22.71 2.28 -14.99
C PRO A 42 -21.84 2.82 -13.85
N ALA A 43 -21.56 4.11 -13.87
CA ALA A 43 -20.78 4.83 -12.87
C ALA A 43 -21.58 6.04 -12.34
N LEU A 44 -21.22 6.52 -11.15
CA LEU A 44 -21.89 7.68 -10.53
C LEU A 44 -21.57 8.98 -11.26
N VAL A 45 -20.31 9.11 -11.69
CA VAL A 45 -19.82 10.26 -12.45
C VAL A 45 -19.34 9.76 -13.81
N ASN A 46 -19.76 10.42 -14.89
CA ASN A 46 -19.40 10.05 -16.26
C ASN A 46 -18.39 11.05 -16.84
N GLY A 47 -17.48 10.56 -17.69
CA GLY A 47 -16.52 11.39 -18.41
C GLY A 47 -15.31 10.60 -18.92
N ALA A 48 -14.94 10.80 -20.20
CA ALA A 48 -13.79 10.12 -20.80
C ALA A 48 -12.46 10.52 -20.12
N GLU A 49 -12.33 11.79 -19.74
CA GLU A 49 -11.18 12.32 -19.01
C GLU A 49 -10.99 11.62 -17.65
N LEU A 50 -12.08 11.40 -16.91
CA LEU A 50 -12.05 10.66 -15.66
C LEU A 50 -11.63 9.20 -15.86
N ALA A 51 -12.12 8.53 -16.91
CA ALA A 51 -11.70 7.17 -17.23
C ALA A 51 -10.20 7.08 -17.56
N ALA A 52 -9.64 8.10 -18.21
CA ALA A 52 -8.21 8.20 -18.51
C ALA A 52 -7.35 8.40 -17.23
N LEU A 53 -7.90 9.06 -16.21
CA LEU A 53 -7.23 9.29 -14.93
C LEU A 53 -7.27 8.09 -13.96
N HIS A 54 -7.86 6.95 -14.33
CA HIS A 54 -7.92 5.76 -13.47
C HIS A 54 -6.54 5.34 -12.92
N GLY A 55 -5.54 5.20 -13.79
CA GLY A 55 -4.17 4.82 -13.40
C GLY A 55 -3.54 5.82 -12.43
N PRO A 56 -3.44 7.12 -12.80
CA PRO A 56 -2.94 8.17 -11.92
C PRO A 56 -3.65 8.23 -10.55
N LEU A 57 -4.99 8.18 -10.53
CA LEU A 57 -5.78 8.23 -9.30
C LEU A 57 -5.47 7.06 -8.37
N MET A 58 -5.27 5.86 -8.91
CA MET A 58 -5.01 4.66 -8.10
C MET A 58 -3.55 4.54 -7.66
N LEU A 59 -2.60 4.71 -8.57
CA LEU A 59 -1.17 4.49 -8.31
C LEU A 59 -0.51 5.66 -7.59
N VAL A 60 -0.71 6.87 -8.08
CA VAL A 60 -0.07 8.05 -7.51
C VAL A 60 -1.01 8.68 -6.47
N GLY A 61 -2.22 9.04 -6.85
CA GLY A 61 -3.17 9.73 -5.96
C GLY A 61 -3.52 8.94 -4.69
N PHE A 62 -3.87 7.66 -4.81
CA PHE A 62 -4.23 6.83 -3.66
C PHE A 62 -3.01 6.14 -3.04
N LEU A 63 -2.36 5.21 -3.76
CA LEU A 63 -1.24 4.43 -3.22
C LEU A 63 -0.05 5.31 -2.84
N GLY A 64 0.34 6.26 -3.71
CA GLY A 64 1.33 7.30 -3.41
C GLY A 64 1.03 8.05 -2.12
N THR A 65 -0.22 8.47 -1.91
CA THR A 65 -0.61 9.18 -0.69
C THR A 65 -0.54 8.32 0.57
N VAL A 66 -1.10 7.11 0.56
CA VAL A 66 -1.14 6.29 1.79
C VAL A 66 0.26 5.79 2.17
N ILE A 67 1.07 5.39 1.20
CA ILE A 67 2.45 4.95 1.43
C ILE A 67 3.31 6.13 1.91
N ALA A 68 3.24 7.27 1.21
CA ALA A 68 3.99 8.46 1.61
C ALA A 68 3.57 8.99 2.98
N LEU A 69 2.29 8.83 3.37
CA LEU A 69 1.80 9.21 4.70
C LEU A 69 2.48 8.39 5.79
N GLU A 70 2.62 7.08 5.61
CA GLU A 70 3.32 6.21 6.56
C GLU A 70 4.79 6.61 6.71
N ARG A 71 5.48 6.86 5.58
CA ARG A 71 6.87 7.32 5.57
C ARG A 71 7.02 8.71 6.20
N ALA A 72 6.08 9.62 5.96
CA ALA A 72 6.09 10.95 6.57
C ALA A 72 5.92 10.89 8.09
N VAL A 73 5.07 9.99 8.59
CA VAL A 73 4.91 9.74 10.03
C VAL A 73 6.20 9.18 10.64
N ALA A 74 6.87 8.25 9.94
CA ALA A 74 8.17 7.70 10.37
C ALA A 74 9.30 8.74 10.39
N ALA A 75 9.32 9.67 9.43
CA ALA A 75 10.34 10.72 9.32
C ALA A 75 10.31 11.76 10.46
N ARG A 76 9.17 11.91 11.15
CA ARG A 76 8.95 12.83 12.28
C ARG A 76 9.34 14.30 11.99
N THR A 77 9.06 14.77 10.78
CA THR A 77 9.35 16.16 10.36
C THR A 77 8.17 16.75 9.56
N PRO A 78 7.82 18.03 9.73
CA PRO A 78 6.60 18.58 9.14
C PRO A 78 6.60 18.65 7.62
N TRP A 79 7.75 18.90 6.98
CA TRP A 79 7.83 18.98 5.51
C TRP A 79 7.56 17.64 4.84
N ALA A 80 7.71 16.52 5.55
CA ALA A 80 7.47 15.19 4.99
C ALA A 80 6.00 15.00 4.57
N PHE A 81 5.06 15.74 5.17
CA PHE A 81 3.64 15.70 4.79
C PHE A 81 3.36 16.35 3.43
N LEU A 82 4.31 17.08 2.84
CA LEU A 82 4.17 17.60 1.47
C LEU A 82 4.08 16.46 0.44
N ALA A 83 4.72 15.31 0.69
CA ALA A 83 4.64 14.14 -0.19
C ALA A 83 3.21 13.58 -0.30
N PRO A 84 2.57 13.10 0.79
CA PRO A 84 1.21 12.56 0.68
C PRO A 84 0.18 13.62 0.28
N LEU A 85 0.31 14.86 0.73
CA LEU A 85 -0.64 15.92 0.37
C LEU A 85 -0.52 16.30 -1.11
N GLY A 86 0.69 16.49 -1.62
CA GLY A 86 0.91 16.87 -3.02
C GLY A 86 0.53 15.76 -3.99
N SER A 87 0.73 14.50 -3.62
CA SER A 87 0.39 13.33 -4.43
C SER A 87 -1.13 13.26 -4.72
N ALA A 88 -1.97 13.26 -3.68
CA ALA A 88 -3.42 13.30 -3.87
C ALA A 88 -3.91 14.63 -4.46
N ALA A 89 -3.40 15.77 -3.98
CA ALA A 89 -3.83 17.09 -4.46
C ALA A 89 -3.56 17.27 -5.96
N GLY A 90 -2.43 16.77 -6.48
CA GLY A 90 -2.13 16.84 -7.90
C GLY A 90 -3.12 16.04 -8.76
N CYS A 91 -3.45 14.81 -8.38
CA CYS A 91 -4.49 14.02 -9.08
C CYS A 91 -5.87 14.68 -9.02
N LEU A 92 -6.27 15.18 -7.85
CA LEU A 92 -7.56 15.82 -7.67
C LEU A 92 -7.64 17.18 -8.39
N ALA A 93 -6.52 17.88 -8.55
CA ALA A 93 -6.45 19.10 -9.34
C ALA A 93 -6.68 18.80 -10.84
N LEU A 94 -6.08 17.75 -11.39
CA LEU A 94 -6.36 17.31 -12.77
C LEU A 94 -7.83 16.96 -12.95
N LEU A 95 -8.41 16.22 -11.99
CA LEU A 95 -9.82 15.88 -12.01
C LEU A 95 -10.73 17.11 -11.96
N ALA A 96 -10.31 18.17 -11.27
CA ALA A 96 -11.03 19.44 -11.19
C ALA A 96 -10.84 20.34 -12.43
N GLY A 97 -10.12 19.87 -13.46
CA GLY A 97 -9.86 20.62 -14.69
C GLY A 97 -8.71 21.62 -14.60
N ALA A 98 -7.81 21.47 -13.61
CA ALA A 98 -6.58 22.26 -13.57
C ALA A 98 -5.67 21.90 -14.77
N PRO A 99 -4.80 22.82 -15.23
CA PRO A 99 -3.87 22.53 -16.31
C PRO A 99 -2.97 21.33 -16.01
N ASP A 100 -2.72 20.49 -17.01
CA ASP A 100 -1.93 19.26 -16.89
C ASP A 100 -0.58 19.48 -16.18
N VAL A 101 0.12 20.56 -16.53
CA VAL A 101 1.42 20.90 -15.93
C VAL A 101 1.34 21.12 -14.42
N VAL A 102 0.22 21.66 -13.92
CA VAL A 102 0.02 21.92 -12.49
C VAL A 102 -0.17 20.62 -11.74
N GLY A 103 -1.12 19.78 -12.19
CA GLY A 103 -1.41 18.52 -11.51
C GLY A 103 -0.24 17.53 -11.59
N ARG A 104 0.34 17.34 -12.78
CA ARG A 104 1.52 16.49 -12.98
C ARG A 104 2.73 17.03 -12.20
N GLY A 105 2.95 18.34 -12.21
CA GLY A 105 4.05 18.98 -11.47
C GLY A 105 3.93 18.84 -9.95
N LEU A 106 2.72 18.95 -9.39
CA LEU A 106 2.47 18.69 -7.97
C LEU A 106 2.81 17.24 -7.58
N MET A 107 2.45 16.27 -8.43
CA MET A 107 2.75 14.86 -8.22
C MET A 107 4.25 14.59 -8.29
N THR A 108 4.94 15.10 -9.31
CA THR A 108 6.40 15.00 -9.43
C THR A 108 7.12 15.63 -8.22
N GLY A 109 6.67 16.81 -7.78
CA GLY A 109 7.20 17.47 -6.59
C GLY A 109 7.01 16.62 -5.32
N ALA A 110 5.82 16.03 -5.17
CA ALA A 110 5.52 15.12 -4.07
C ALA A 110 6.40 13.87 -4.06
N ALA A 111 6.64 13.25 -5.24
CA ALA A 111 7.56 12.13 -5.39
C ALA A 111 9.01 12.54 -5.04
N GLY A 112 9.43 13.74 -5.42
CA GLY A 112 10.72 14.31 -5.03
C GLY A 112 10.87 14.47 -3.51
N VAL A 113 9.82 14.94 -2.83
CA VAL A 113 9.78 15.00 -1.36
C VAL A 113 9.87 13.59 -0.76
N LEU A 114 9.19 12.59 -1.35
CA LEU A 114 9.26 11.21 -0.89
C LEU A 114 10.69 10.64 -1.01
N CYS A 115 11.37 10.88 -2.12
CA CYS A 115 12.79 10.53 -2.27
C CYS A 115 13.67 11.21 -1.22
N ALA A 116 13.39 12.48 -0.89
CA ALA A 116 14.11 13.19 0.18
C ALA A 116 13.85 12.59 1.57
N ILE A 117 12.65 12.08 1.84
CA ILE A 117 12.34 11.32 3.06
C ILE A 117 13.22 10.07 3.12
N TYR A 118 13.26 9.29 2.04
CA TYR A 118 14.07 8.08 1.99
C TYR A 118 15.56 8.35 2.16
N LEU A 119 16.10 9.37 1.49
CA LEU A 119 17.49 9.77 1.66
C LEU A 119 17.80 10.15 3.12
N ARG A 120 16.88 10.87 3.79
CA ARG A 120 17.04 11.22 5.20
C ARG A 120 17.03 10.00 6.11
N VAL A 121 16.14 9.05 5.86
CA VAL A 121 16.04 7.81 6.65
C VAL A 121 17.29 6.95 6.44
N HIS A 122 17.72 6.76 5.19
CA HIS A 122 18.93 6.03 4.84
C HIS A 122 20.16 6.62 5.53
N ARG A 123 20.36 7.95 5.46
CA ARG A 123 21.50 8.61 6.13
C ARG A 123 21.50 8.45 7.65
N ARG A 124 20.35 8.18 8.26
CA ARG A 124 20.23 7.98 9.71
C ARG A 124 20.45 6.52 10.12
N ALA A 125 19.93 5.59 9.32
CA ALA A 125 20.01 4.15 9.58
C ALA A 125 19.97 3.39 8.24
N PRO A 126 21.14 3.19 7.60
CA PRO A 126 21.23 2.44 6.35
C PRO A 126 20.77 1.00 6.56
N SER A 127 19.97 0.49 5.63
CA SER A 127 19.58 -0.93 5.59
C SER A 127 19.04 -1.29 4.22
N ALA A 128 19.17 -2.56 3.86
CA ALA A 128 18.67 -3.10 2.59
C ALA A 128 17.18 -2.82 2.36
N ALA A 129 16.38 -2.93 3.42
CA ALA A 129 14.96 -2.60 3.37
C ALA A 129 14.72 -1.15 2.92
N VAL A 130 15.42 -0.19 3.54
CA VAL A 130 15.29 1.23 3.20
C VAL A 130 15.76 1.49 1.78
N ASP A 131 16.78 0.80 1.30
CA ASP A 131 17.31 0.96 -0.07
C ASP A 131 16.32 0.45 -1.11
N VAL A 132 15.71 -0.71 -0.87
CA VAL A 132 14.64 -1.25 -1.71
C VAL A 132 13.42 -0.31 -1.72
N GLU A 133 13.01 0.22 -0.56
CA GLU A 133 11.92 1.22 -0.52
C GLU A 133 12.28 2.50 -1.29
N ALA A 134 13.53 2.97 -1.17
CA ALA A 134 14.03 4.16 -1.86
C ALA A 134 14.07 3.96 -3.38
N MET A 135 14.42 2.77 -3.87
CA MET A 135 14.32 2.40 -5.29
C MET A 135 12.88 2.50 -5.79
N GLY A 136 11.90 2.07 -4.98
CA GLY A 136 10.47 2.27 -5.27
C GLY A 136 10.10 3.74 -5.39
N GLY A 137 10.53 4.58 -4.44
CA GLY A 137 10.31 6.03 -4.49
C GLY A 137 10.96 6.69 -5.71
N ALA A 138 12.17 6.26 -6.09
CA ALA A 138 12.85 6.72 -7.29
C ALA A 138 12.10 6.32 -8.56
N ALA A 139 11.56 5.10 -8.62
CA ALA A 139 10.72 4.65 -9.74
C ALA A 139 9.44 5.50 -9.88
N LEU A 140 8.77 5.83 -8.78
CA LEU A 140 7.63 6.78 -8.79
C LEU A 140 8.03 8.12 -9.39
N LEU A 141 9.13 8.71 -8.90
CA LEU A 141 9.63 10.00 -9.38
C LEU A 141 9.97 9.97 -10.87
N LEU A 142 10.65 8.92 -11.35
CA LEU A 142 10.98 8.76 -12.76
C LEU A 142 9.71 8.67 -13.62
N GLY A 143 8.72 7.87 -13.19
CA GLY A 143 7.42 7.79 -13.87
C GLY A 143 6.72 9.15 -13.94
N ASP A 144 6.69 9.88 -12.83
CA ASP A 144 6.08 11.21 -12.76
C ASP A 144 6.81 12.24 -13.63
N VAL A 145 8.14 12.20 -13.71
CA VAL A 145 8.94 13.06 -14.60
C VAL A 145 8.63 12.76 -16.06
N LEU A 146 8.57 11.48 -16.45
CA LEU A 146 8.22 11.09 -17.82
C LEU A 146 6.80 11.55 -18.17
N TRP A 147 5.86 11.39 -17.26
CA TRP A 147 4.48 11.81 -17.49
C TRP A 147 4.35 13.34 -17.58
N LEU A 148 5.04 14.08 -16.70
CA LEU A 148 5.14 15.54 -16.79
C LEU A 148 5.77 15.99 -18.12
N GLY A 149 6.76 15.24 -18.62
CA GLY A 149 7.38 15.43 -19.94
C GLY A 149 6.51 15.02 -21.13
N GLY A 150 5.27 14.58 -20.91
CA GLY A 150 4.31 14.26 -21.96
C GLY A 150 4.34 12.82 -22.47
N ARG A 151 5.09 11.90 -21.83
CA ARG A 151 5.05 10.47 -22.17
C ARG A 151 3.68 9.85 -21.86
N GLY A 152 3.31 8.83 -22.64
CA GLY A 152 2.06 8.10 -22.47
C GLY A 152 2.04 7.17 -21.26
N MET A 153 0.88 6.60 -20.95
CA MET A 153 0.71 5.69 -19.81
C MET A 153 1.50 4.40 -19.97
N GLU A 154 1.70 3.95 -21.21
CA GLU A 154 2.49 2.78 -21.58
C GLU A 154 3.95 2.85 -21.11
N ASP A 155 4.54 4.05 -21.12
CA ASP A 155 5.92 4.31 -20.68
C ASP A 155 6.02 4.49 -19.16
N VAL A 156 4.97 5.07 -18.57
CA VAL A 156 4.98 5.54 -17.18
C VAL A 156 4.55 4.46 -16.19
N VAL A 157 3.51 3.69 -16.54
CA VAL A 157 2.91 2.70 -15.64
C VAL A 157 3.90 1.62 -15.18
N PRO A 158 4.82 1.08 -16.01
CA PRO A 158 5.82 0.13 -15.54
C PRO A 158 6.61 0.63 -14.33
N LEU A 159 7.03 1.90 -14.33
CA LEU A 159 7.75 2.52 -13.21
C LEU A 159 6.85 2.73 -12.00
N TRP A 160 5.63 3.21 -12.20
CA TRP A 160 4.66 3.39 -11.12
C TRP A 160 4.26 2.08 -10.43
N LEU A 161 4.23 0.96 -11.14
CA LEU A 161 3.95 -0.36 -10.55
C LEU A 161 5.07 -0.81 -9.59
N LEU A 162 6.31 -0.40 -9.84
CA LEU A 162 7.43 -0.74 -8.96
C LEU A 162 7.38 0.00 -7.63
N PHE A 163 6.80 1.21 -7.59
CA PHE A 163 6.71 1.97 -6.35
C PHE A 163 6.01 1.20 -5.20
N PRO A 164 4.71 0.85 -5.28
CA PRO A 164 4.08 0.10 -4.21
C PRO A 164 4.71 -1.30 -4.06
N THR A 165 5.21 -1.89 -5.14
CA THR A 165 5.85 -3.20 -5.09
C THR A 165 7.08 -3.20 -4.20
N LEU A 166 8.07 -2.35 -4.52
CA LEU A 166 9.34 -2.29 -3.80
C LEU A 166 9.16 -1.70 -2.41
N THR A 167 8.25 -0.74 -2.20
CA THR A 167 7.98 -0.26 -0.84
C THR A 167 7.45 -1.37 0.07
N ILE A 168 6.46 -2.14 -0.41
CA ILE A 168 5.94 -3.27 0.37
C ILE A 168 7.03 -4.32 0.59
N ILE A 169 7.80 -4.69 -0.44
CA ILE A 169 8.88 -5.68 -0.32
C ILE A 169 9.92 -5.23 0.71
N GLY A 170 10.33 -3.96 0.68
CA GLY A 170 11.26 -3.38 1.65
C GLY A 170 10.72 -3.43 3.09
N GLU A 171 9.46 -3.02 3.30
CA GLU A 171 8.81 -3.11 4.61
C GLU A 171 8.73 -4.56 5.13
N ARG A 172 8.49 -5.50 4.22
CA ARG A 172 8.44 -6.93 4.56
C ARG A 172 9.83 -7.48 4.89
N LEU A 173 10.85 -7.06 4.14
CA LEU A 173 12.25 -7.40 4.38
C LEU A 173 12.70 -6.93 5.77
N GLU A 174 12.37 -5.68 6.15
CA GLU A 174 12.71 -5.10 7.46
C GLU A 174 12.20 -5.96 8.62
N LEU A 175 10.95 -6.42 8.51
CA LEU A 175 10.31 -7.22 9.55
C LEU A 175 10.78 -8.69 9.56
N ALA A 176 11.09 -9.25 8.39
CA ALA A 176 11.65 -10.59 8.28
C ALA A 176 13.09 -10.66 8.82
N ARG A 177 13.88 -9.59 8.63
CA ARG A 177 15.25 -9.43 9.16
C ARG A 177 15.31 -9.60 10.67
N ILE A 178 14.39 -8.97 11.40
CA ILE A 178 14.31 -9.07 12.87
C ILE A 178 14.11 -10.53 13.33
N ALA A 179 13.48 -11.33 12.48
CA ALA A 179 13.07 -12.67 12.84
C ALA A 179 14.09 -13.75 12.41
N PHE A 180 14.55 -13.77 11.14
CA PHE A 180 15.23 -14.96 10.59
C PHE A 180 16.11 -14.76 9.32
N LEU A 181 16.39 -13.55 8.82
CA LEU A 181 17.08 -13.42 7.53
C LEU A 181 18.60 -13.29 7.62
N ASP A 182 19.28 -13.97 6.70
CA ASP A 182 20.71 -13.89 6.44
C ASP A 182 21.00 -12.80 5.40
N GLU A 183 22.21 -12.25 5.44
CA GLU A 183 22.67 -11.12 4.60
C GLU A 183 22.54 -11.43 3.10
N MET A 184 22.74 -12.69 2.71
CA MET A 184 22.55 -13.14 1.33
C MET A 184 21.12 -12.89 0.81
N VAL A 185 20.09 -13.06 1.65
CA VAL A 185 18.70 -12.84 1.24
C VAL A 185 18.43 -11.35 1.02
N GLU A 186 18.99 -10.49 1.88
CA GLU A 186 18.92 -9.04 1.72
C GLU A 186 19.55 -8.61 0.39
N THR A 187 20.77 -9.08 0.09
CA THR A 187 21.45 -8.79 -1.18
C THR A 187 20.68 -9.30 -2.40
N VAL A 188 20.07 -10.50 -2.32
CA VAL A 188 19.25 -11.03 -3.43
C VAL A 188 18.02 -10.15 -3.66
N VAL A 189 17.33 -9.71 -2.60
CA VAL A 189 16.16 -8.83 -2.72
C VAL A 189 16.55 -7.46 -3.27
N GLU A 190 17.66 -6.88 -2.81
CA GLU A 190 18.20 -5.63 -3.37
C GLU A 190 18.55 -5.77 -4.86
N ALA A 191 19.27 -6.82 -5.24
CA ALA A 191 19.68 -7.07 -6.61
C ALA A 191 18.47 -7.25 -7.55
N LEU A 192 17.47 -8.02 -7.11
CA LEU A 192 16.22 -8.18 -7.86
C LEU A 192 15.43 -6.86 -7.95
N SER A 193 15.44 -6.05 -6.90
CA SER A 193 14.79 -4.73 -6.91
C SER A 193 15.48 -3.77 -7.88
N GLY A 194 16.82 -3.73 -7.86
CA GLY A 194 17.62 -2.97 -8.82
C GLY A 194 17.41 -3.44 -10.26
N ALA A 195 17.36 -4.75 -10.48
CA ALA A 195 17.05 -5.33 -11.79
C ALA A 195 15.63 -4.96 -12.27
N ALA A 196 14.64 -4.93 -11.37
CA ALA A 196 13.28 -4.51 -11.72
C ALA A 196 13.25 -3.05 -12.17
N VAL A 197 13.89 -2.14 -11.43
CA VAL A 197 13.97 -0.70 -11.79
C VAL A 197 14.74 -0.50 -13.09
N LEU A 198 15.91 -1.14 -13.24
CA LEU A 198 16.68 -1.09 -14.47
C LEU A 198 15.86 -1.61 -15.66
N GLY A 199 15.19 -2.75 -15.50
CA GLY A 199 14.31 -3.34 -16.51
C GLY A 199 13.17 -2.40 -16.92
N ALA A 200 12.53 -1.73 -15.96
CA ALA A 200 11.49 -0.74 -16.26
C ALA A 200 12.03 0.48 -17.02
N CYS A 201 13.22 0.98 -16.68
CA CYS A 201 13.87 2.04 -17.44
C CYS A 201 14.25 1.59 -18.86
N LEU A 202 14.73 0.36 -19.00
CA LEU A 202 15.11 -0.23 -20.27
C LEU A 202 13.92 -0.43 -21.22
N LEU A 203 12.71 -0.64 -20.70
CA LEU A 203 11.49 -0.71 -21.54
C LEU A 203 11.25 0.55 -22.39
N LEU A 204 11.79 1.71 -21.99
CA LEU A 204 11.74 2.95 -22.78
C LEU A 204 12.55 2.89 -24.09
N ILE A 205 13.44 1.90 -24.20
CA ILE A 205 14.33 1.70 -25.36
C ILE A 205 13.79 0.57 -26.24
N ALA A 206 13.44 -0.56 -25.63
CA ALA A 206 12.99 -1.74 -26.39
C ALA A 206 11.95 -2.57 -25.61
N PRO A 207 10.81 -2.93 -26.24
CA PRO A 207 9.77 -3.75 -25.60
C PRO A 207 10.26 -5.12 -25.12
N GLY A 208 11.27 -5.70 -25.77
CA GLY A 208 11.86 -7.00 -25.40
C GLY A 208 12.54 -7.03 -24.03
N LEU A 209 12.78 -5.88 -23.41
CA LEU A 209 13.45 -5.77 -22.11
C LEU A 209 12.52 -6.07 -20.93
N HIS A 210 11.27 -6.50 -21.20
CA HIS A 210 10.40 -7.13 -20.22
C HIS A 210 11.00 -8.40 -19.58
N LEU A 211 11.95 -9.04 -20.28
CA LEU A 211 12.73 -10.18 -19.80
C LEU A 211 13.65 -9.84 -18.62
N VAL A 212 13.81 -8.56 -18.26
CA VAL A 212 14.53 -8.15 -17.05
C VAL A 212 13.54 -7.91 -15.90
N VAL A 213 12.54 -7.06 -16.11
CA VAL A 213 11.60 -6.67 -15.05
C VAL A 213 10.64 -7.80 -14.63
N GLY A 214 10.08 -8.56 -15.57
CA GLY A 214 9.15 -9.65 -15.26
C GLY A 214 9.77 -10.72 -14.36
N PRO A 215 10.94 -11.30 -14.74
CA PRO A 215 11.61 -12.30 -13.91
C PRO A 215 12.09 -11.74 -12.57
N ALA A 216 12.48 -10.47 -12.51
CA ALA A 216 12.84 -9.81 -11.25
C ALA A 216 11.64 -9.77 -10.28
N LEU A 217 10.45 -9.38 -10.75
CA LEU A 217 9.23 -9.38 -9.95
C LEU A 217 8.80 -10.79 -9.52
N LEU A 218 8.92 -11.77 -10.42
CA LEU A 218 8.67 -13.17 -10.09
C LEU A 218 9.64 -13.67 -9.01
N GLY A 219 10.93 -13.35 -9.15
CA GLY A 219 11.96 -13.67 -8.16
C GLY A 219 11.66 -13.05 -6.79
N LEU A 220 11.29 -11.77 -6.74
CA LEU A 220 10.87 -11.10 -5.51
C LEU A 220 9.67 -11.81 -4.87
N ALA A 221 8.66 -12.19 -5.65
CA ALA A 221 7.50 -12.92 -5.16
C ALA A 221 7.89 -14.26 -4.53
N VAL A 222 8.74 -15.05 -5.20
CA VAL A 222 9.18 -16.37 -4.71
C VAL A 222 10.02 -16.25 -3.45
N VAL A 223 11.02 -15.36 -3.45
CA VAL A 223 11.90 -15.14 -2.30
C VAL A 223 11.08 -14.71 -1.10
N MET A 224 10.21 -13.72 -1.25
CA MET A 224 9.39 -13.23 -0.13
C MET A 224 8.36 -14.26 0.34
N ALA A 225 7.72 -15.02 -0.56
CA ALA A 225 6.82 -16.09 -0.15
C ALA A 225 7.52 -17.17 0.69
N TYR A 226 8.80 -17.45 0.41
CA TYR A 226 9.56 -18.45 1.14
C TYR A 226 10.10 -17.94 2.49
N TYR A 227 10.55 -16.69 2.53
CA TYR A 227 11.28 -16.13 3.67
C TYR A 227 10.42 -15.27 4.61
N ASP A 228 9.27 -14.76 4.17
CA ASP A 228 8.37 -13.99 5.05
C ASP A 228 7.75 -14.89 6.13
N VAL A 229 7.54 -14.32 7.32
CA VAL A 229 6.92 -14.97 8.47
C VAL A 229 5.48 -15.43 8.20
N ALA A 230 4.80 -14.85 7.22
CA ALA A 230 3.43 -15.16 6.79
C ALA A 230 3.19 -16.67 6.58
N ARG A 231 4.15 -17.39 5.99
CA ARG A 231 4.04 -18.84 5.75
C ARG A 231 3.87 -19.67 7.03
N ARG A 232 4.37 -19.15 8.16
CA ARG A 232 4.27 -19.82 9.48
C ARG A 232 3.04 -19.32 10.22
N THR A 233 2.79 -18.01 10.19
CA THR A 233 1.70 -17.37 10.94
C THR A 233 0.32 -17.65 10.34
N VAL A 234 0.22 -18.08 9.08
CA VAL A 234 -1.04 -18.55 8.48
C VAL A 234 -1.66 -19.74 9.23
N ARG A 235 -0.85 -20.52 9.95
CA ARG A 235 -1.32 -21.66 10.77
C ARG A 235 -1.91 -21.23 12.12
N LEU A 236 -1.76 -19.95 12.50
CA LEU A 236 -2.31 -19.41 13.74
C LEU A 236 -3.81 -19.12 13.60
N ARG A 237 -4.41 -18.43 14.58
CA ARG A 237 -5.85 -18.12 14.61
C ARG A 237 -6.09 -16.61 14.71
N GLY A 238 -7.31 -16.20 14.37
CA GLY A 238 -7.76 -14.82 14.49
C GLY A 238 -7.08 -13.88 13.49
N GLY A 239 -6.80 -12.64 13.92
CA GLY A 239 -6.25 -11.58 13.08
C GLY A 239 -4.92 -11.95 12.44
N VAL A 240 -4.03 -12.60 13.18
CA VAL A 240 -2.69 -12.98 12.68
C VAL A 240 -2.79 -13.90 11.45
N ARG A 241 -3.72 -14.87 11.45
CA ARG A 241 -3.97 -15.73 10.28
C ARG A 241 -4.56 -14.96 9.12
N PHE A 242 -5.46 -14.02 9.37
CA PHE A 242 -6.02 -13.16 8.32
C PHE A 242 -4.93 -12.32 7.66
N MET A 243 -4.06 -11.68 8.45
CA MET A 243 -2.93 -10.90 7.92
C MET A 243 -2.02 -11.78 7.05
N ALA A 244 -1.64 -12.95 7.54
CA ALA A 244 -0.77 -13.88 6.83
C ALA A 244 -1.40 -14.41 5.53
N ALA A 245 -2.70 -14.75 5.54
CA ALA A 245 -3.39 -15.22 4.34
C ALA A 245 -3.46 -14.13 3.25
N SER A 246 -3.68 -12.88 3.65
CA SER A 246 -3.66 -11.73 2.75
C SER A 246 -2.26 -11.48 2.17
N MET A 247 -1.19 -11.55 2.98
CA MET A 247 0.19 -11.42 2.50
C MET A 247 0.55 -12.53 1.48
N LEU A 248 0.26 -13.79 1.82
CA LEU A 248 0.56 -14.93 0.95
C LEU A 248 -0.21 -14.86 -0.38
N ALA A 249 -1.49 -14.49 -0.33
CA ALA A 249 -2.26 -14.28 -1.54
C ALA A 249 -1.68 -13.13 -2.38
N GLY A 250 -1.19 -12.07 -1.74
CA GLY A 250 -0.45 -11.00 -2.40
C GLY A 250 0.76 -11.53 -3.19
N TYR A 251 1.62 -12.33 -2.56
CA TYR A 251 2.79 -12.90 -3.25
C TYR A 251 2.40 -13.80 -4.42
N VAL A 252 1.32 -14.57 -4.31
CA VAL A 252 0.81 -15.37 -5.44
C VAL A 252 0.46 -14.46 -6.62
N TRP A 253 -0.22 -13.34 -6.38
CA TRP A 253 -0.56 -12.40 -7.46
C TRP A 253 0.66 -11.67 -8.03
N LEU A 254 1.65 -11.33 -7.20
CA LEU A 254 2.91 -10.77 -7.70
C LEU A 254 3.66 -11.78 -8.58
N ALA A 255 3.65 -13.06 -8.21
CA ALA A 255 4.22 -14.12 -9.03
C ALA A 255 3.47 -14.28 -10.36
N VAL A 256 2.14 -14.23 -10.35
CA VAL A 256 1.33 -14.25 -11.59
C VAL A 256 1.66 -13.05 -12.47
N ALA A 257 1.75 -11.83 -11.89
CA ALA A 257 2.13 -10.64 -12.65
C ALA A 257 3.54 -10.77 -13.25
N GLY A 258 4.52 -11.20 -12.45
CA GLY A 258 5.89 -11.42 -12.91
C GLY A 258 5.95 -12.43 -14.05
N ALA A 259 5.29 -13.58 -13.89
CA ALA A 259 5.25 -14.63 -14.92
C ALA A 259 4.57 -14.15 -16.21
N VAL A 260 3.43 -13.48 -16.12
CA VAL A 260 2.73 -12.97 -17.32
C VAL A 260 3.58 -11.92 -18.02
N TRP A 261 4.19 -11.01 -17.27
CA TRP A 261 5.07 -9.98 -17.83
C TRP A 261 6.33 -10.60 -18.48
N SER A 262 6.93 -11.62 -17.86
CA SER A 262 8.08 -12.35 -18.42
C SER A 262 7.78 -13.04 -19.74
N LEU A 263 6.61 -13.68 -19.85
CA LEU A 263 6.30 -14.56 -20.96
C LEU A 263 5.72 -13.83 -22.17
N TRP A 264 4.96 -12.74 -21.93
CA TRP A 264 4.21 -12.06 -22.98
C TRP A 264 4.55 -10.57 -23.14
N GLY A 265 5.30 -9.97 -22.21
CA GLY A 265 5.42 -8.52 -22.14
C GLY A 265 4.07 -7.84 -21.84
N LEU A 266 4.04 -6.51 -21.76
CA LEU A 266 2.77 -5.78 -21.54
C LEU A 266 1.86 -5.75 -22.77
N GLN A 267 2.44 -5.85 -23.97
CA GLN A 267 1.69 -5.79 -25.24
C GLN A 267 1.15 -7.16 -25.70
N GLY A 268 1.59 -8.26 -25.07
CA GLY A 268 1.16 -9.60 -25.45
C GLY A 268 -0.29 -9.92 -25.06
N LEU A 269 -0.73 -11.12 -25.43
CA LEU A 269 -2.11 -11.61 -25.22
C LEU A 269 -3.17 -10.64 -25.78
N ASN A 270 -2.95 -10.08 -26.97
CA ASN A 270 -3.85 -9.10 -27.58
C ASN A 270 -4.13 -7.88 -26.66
N GLY A 271 -3.14 -7.46 -25.85
CA GLY A 271 -3.26 -6.37 -24.88
C GLY A 271 -3.80 -6.78 -23.51
N ALA A 272 -4.26 -8.02 -23.33
CA ALA A 272 -4.74 -8.51 -22.04
C ALA A 272 -3.62 -8.59 -20.99
N ALA A 273 -2.35 -8.79 -21.40
CA ALA A 273 -1.23 -8.88 -20.48
C ALA A 273 -1.06 -7.61 -19.63
N TYR A 274 -1.22 -6.43 -20.24
CA TYR A 274 -1.23 -5.14 -19.52
C TYR A 274 -2.28 -5.10 -18.40
N GLU A 275 -3.53 -5.47 -18.73
CA GLU A 275 -4.64 -5.49 -17.78
C GLU A 275 -4.41 -6.52 -16.65
N ILE A 276 -3.88 -7.70 -16.97
CA ILE A 276 -3.55 -8.74 -15.98
C ILE A 276 -2.45 -8.23 -15.03
N VAL A 277 -1.30 -7.79 -15.57
CA VAL A 277 -0.13 -7.40 -14.77
C VAL A 277 -0.48 -6.26 -13.81
N ILE A 278 -1.13 -5.20 -14.29
CA ILE A 278 -1.47 -4.05 -13.45
C ILE A 278 -2.41 -4.46 -12.33
N HIS A 279 -3.46 -5.23 -12.62
CA HIS A 279 -4.44 -5.60 -11.59
C HIS A 279 -3.88 -6.67 -10.65
N CYS A 280 -3.03 -7.57 -11.11
CA CYS A 280 -2.34 -8.51 -10.22
C CYS A 280 -1.37 -7.78 -9.27
N ILE A 281 -0.67 -6.73 -9.70
CA ILE A 281 0.19 -5.94 -8.81
C ILE A 281 -0.62 -5.02 -7.90
N THR A 282 -1.56 -4.25 -8.44
CA THR A 282 -2.29 -3.23 -7.67
C THR A 282 -3.38 -3.84 -6.80
N VAL A 283 -4.28 -4.64 -7.38
CA VAL A 283 -5.39 -5.29 -6.66
C VAL A 283 -4.94 -6.57 -5.98
N GLY A 284 -4.20 -7.42 -6.71
CA GLY A 284 -3.77 -8.71 -6.20
C GLY A 284 -2.70 -8.61 -5.11
N PHE A 285 -1.64 -7.84 -5.33
CA PHE A 285 -0.53 -7.72 -4.38
C PHE A 285 -0.73 -6.55 -3.40
N ALA A 286 -0.82 -5.30 -3.88
CA ALA A 286 -0.84 -4.13 -3.01
C ALA A 286 -2.10 -4.04 -2.14
N PHE A 287 -3.32 -4.23 -2.70
CA PHE A 287 -4.53 -4.26 -1.88
C PHE A 287 -4.58 -5.42 -0.89
N SER A 288 -3.98 -6.57 -1.20
CA SER A 288 -3.88 -7.66 -0.24
C SER A 288 -2.96 -7.30 0.94
N MET A 289 -1.91 -6.51 0.71
CA MET A 289 -1.06 -5.98 1.77
C MET A 289 -1.79 -4.90 2.59
N ILE A 290 -2.60 -4.06 1.94
CA ILE A 290 -3.51 -3.14 2.64
C ILE A 290 -4.48 -3.92 3.54
N LEU A 291 -5.12 -4.97 3.03
CA LEU A 291 -6.00 -5.84 3.83
C LEU A 291 -5.23 -6.45 5.00
N ALA A 292 -4.01 -6.94 4.76
CA ALA A 292 -3.18 -7.55 5.78
C ALA A 292 -2.84 -6.56 6.89
N HIS A 293 -2.48 -5.32 6.56
CA HIS A 293 -1.95 -4.38 7.53
C HIS A 293 -2.98 -3.38 8.09
N ALA A 294 -4.17 -3.28 7.50
CA ALA A 294 -5.23 -2.39 7.97
C ALA A 294 -5.49 -2.44 9.48
N PRO A 295 -5.57 -3.61 10.15
CA PRO A 295 -5.77 -3.68 11.61
C PRO A 295 -4.67 -3.02 12.44
N VAL A 296 -3.48 -2.81 11.87
CA VAL A 296 -2.29 -2.31 12.55
C VAL A 296 -1.97 -0.87 12.15
N ILE A 297 -2.02 -0.56 10.86
CA ILE A 297 -1.66 0.76 10.31
C ILE A 297 -2.72 1.82 10.65
N ILE A 298 -4.01 1.49 10.45
CA ILE A 298 -5.09 2.47 10.64
C ILE A 298 -5.14 2.99 12.08
N PRO A 299 -4.99 2.16 13.13
CA PRO A 299 -4.86 2.65 14.50
C PRO A 299 -3.68 3.58 14.74
N ALA A 300 -2.54 3.36 14.08
CA ALA A 300 -1.36 4.23 14.22
C ALA A 300 -1.58 5.63 13.62
N ILE A 301 -2.43 5.74 12.59
CA ILE A 301 -2.73 7.00 11.91
C ILE A 301 -3.89 7.75 12.57
N VAL A 302 -5.02 7.05 12.79
CA VAL A 302 -6.29 7.65 13.25
C VAL A 302 -6.42 7.65 14.78
N HIS A 303 -5.51 6.99 15.50
CA HIS A 303 -5.54 6.84 16.97
C HIS A 303 -6.83 6.19 17.52
N ARG A 304 -7.44 5.29 16.74
CA ARG A 304 -8.64 4.50 17.07
C ARG A 304 -8.36 3.02 16.89
N ALA A 305 -8.89 2.18 17.77
CA ALA A 305 -8.64 0.74 17.66
C ALA A 305 -9.35 0.16 16.43
N LEU A 306 -8.72 -0.79 15.72
CA LEU A 306 -9.37 -1.56 14.65
C LEU A 306 -9.21 -3.06 14.94
N PRO A 307 -9.91 -3.58 15.96
CA PRO A 307 -9.75 -4.98 16.34
C PRO A 307 -10.28 -5.88 15.23
N TYR A 308 -9.57 -6.99 15.02
CA TYR A 308 -9.93 -8.02 14.06
C TYR A 308 -11.41 -8.43 14.19
N HIS A 309 -12.07 -8.58 13.03
CA HIS A 309 -13.45 -9.05 12.95
C HIS A 309 -13.58 -10.07 11.81
N ARG A 310 -14.45 -11.08 11.98
CA ARG A 310 -14.64 -12.14 10.96
C ARG A 310 -15.11 -11.59 9.61
N LEU A 311 -15.89 -10.51 9.61
CA LEU A 311 -16.34 -9.84 8.37
C LEU A 311 -15.19 -9.29 7.53
N MET A 312 -13.97 -9.14 8.07
CA MET A 312 -12.81 -8.72 7.26
C MET A 312 -12.41 -9.76 6.21
N TRP A 313 -12.87 -11.02 6.34
CA TRP A 313 -12.71 -12.04 5.30
C TRP A 313 -13.60 -11.79 4.07
N LEU A 314 -14.71 -11.05 4.21
CA LEU A 314 -15.60 -10.75 3.09
C LEU A 314 -14.90 -9.97 1.98
N PRO A 315 -14.28 -8.80 2.22
CA PRO A 315 -13.55 -8.11 1.17
C PRO A 315 -12.36 -8.92 0.65
N TYR A 316 -11.69 -9.72 1.48
CA TYR A 316 -10.62 -10.63 1.04
C TYR A 316 -11.12 -11.63 -0.01
N VAL A 317 -12.21 -12.35 0.28
CA VAL A 317 -12.77 -13.33 -0.66
C VAL A 317 -13.26 -12.65 -1.93
N LEU A 318 -13.98 -11.53 -1.82
CA LEU A 318 -14.45 -10.79 -2.99
C LEU A 318 -13.29 -10.30 -3.87
N LEU A 319 -12.24 -9.75 -3.26
CA LEU A 319 -11.08 -9.23 -3.97
C LEU A 319 -10.41 -10.33 -4.80
N HIS A 320 -10.11 -11.47 -4.18
CA HIS A 320 -9.41 -12.56 -4.84
C HIS A 320 -10.29 -13.32 -5.83
N ALA A 321 -11.54 -13.61 -5.48
CA ALA A 321 -12.47 -14.26 -6.41
C ALA A 321 -12.75 -13.37 -7.63
N GLY A 322 -12.99 -12.07 -7.41
CA GLY A 322 -13.17 -11.10 -8.48
C GLY A 322 -11.95 -11.00 -9.39
N LEU A 323 -10.73 -11.01 -8.82
CA LEU A 323 -9.50 -10.97 -9.60
C LEU A 323 -9.28 -12.26 -10.42
N VAL A 324 -9.57 -13.45 -9.85
CA VAL A 324 -9.56 -14.71 -10.61
C VAL A 324 -10.53 -14.65 -11.78
N VAL A 325 -11.78 -14.25 -11.54
CA VAL A 325 -12.80 -14.11 -12.58
C VAL A 325 -12.34 -13.11 -13.66
N ARG A 326 -11.73 -11.99 -13.25
CA ARG A 326 -11.20 -10.97 -14.17
C ARG A 326 -10.12 -11.56 -15.09
N VAL A 327 -9.13 -12.26 -14.51
CA VAL A 327 -8.01 -12.85 -15.26
C VAL A 327 -8.50 -13.97 -16.18
N VAL A 328 -9.37 -14.86 -15.70
CA VAL A 328 -9.97 -15.92 -16.53
C VAL A 328 -10.79 -15.33 -17.67
N GLY A 329 -11.57 -14.28 -17.41
CA GLY A 329 -12.33 -13.57 -18.43
C GLY A 329 -11.44 -12.97 -19.52
N LEU A 330 -10.28 -12.41 -19.16
CA LEU A 330 -9.30 -11.89 -20.11
C LEU A 330 -8.67 -13.01 -20.95
N LEU A 331 -8.22 -14.10 -20.31
CA LEU A 331 -7.58 -15.23 -20.99
C LEU A 331 -8.55 -15.99 -21.91
N ALA A 332 -9.83 -16.02 -21.55
CA ALA A 332 -10.90 -16.63 -22.35
C ALA A 332 -11.51 -15.66 -23.39
N GLU A 333 -10.98 -14.43 -23.50
CA GLU A 333 -11.54 -13.35 -24.33
C GLU A 333 -13.04 -13.08 -24.07
N ALA A 334 -13.51 -13.41 -22.88
CA ALA A 334 -14.90 -13.33 -22.46
C ALA A 334 -15.17 -11.98 -21.77
N SER A 335 -15.47 -10.95 -22.56
CA SER A 335 -15.68 -9.57 -22.09
C SER A 335 -16.68 -9.47 -20.92
N ALA A 336 -17.79 -10.22 -20.97
CA ALA A 336 -18.77 -10.21 -19.88
C ALA A 336 -18.18 -10.72 -18.54
N VAL A 337 -17.39 -11.79 -18.59
CA VAL A 337 -16.73 -12.38 -17.41
C VAL A 337 -15.69 -11.41 -16.84
N TRP A 338 -14.90 -10.78 -17.72
CA TRP A 338 -13.95 -9.74 -17.34
C TRP A 338 -14.62 -8.56 -16.62
N LYS A 339 -15.76 -8.07 -17.15
CA LYS A 339 -16.56 -6.99 -16.53
C LYS A 339 -17.09 -7.37 -15.15
N VAL A 340 -17.62 -8.60 -15.00
CA VAL A 340 -18.08 -9.12 -13.70
C VAL A 340 -16.93 -9.15 -12.69
N GLY A 341 -15.77 -9.70 -13.07
CA GLY A 341 -14.60 -9.74 -12.19
C GLY A 341 -14.15 -8.34 -11.76
N GLY A 342 -14.14 -7.38 -12.68
CA GLY A 342 -13.86 -5.98 -12.39
C GLY A 342 -14.87 -5.33 -11.43
N ALA A 343 -16.17 -5.54 -11.64
CA ALA A 343 -17.22 -5.03 -10.77
C ALA A 343 -17.15 -5.61 -9.36
N VAL A 344 -16.88 -6.91 -9.24
CA VAL A 344 -16.65 -7.58 -7.95
C VAL A 344 -15.42 -7.00 -7.24
N GLY A 345 -14.35 -6.70 -7.98
CA GLY A 345 -13.17 -6.01 -7.44
C GLY A 345 -13.50 -4.62 -6.88
N VAL A 346 -14.28 -3.81 -7.61
CA VAL A 346 -14.77 -2.51 -7.13
C VAL A 346 -15.60 -2.67 -5.85
N ALA A 347 -16.54 -3.62 -5.85
CA ALA A 347 -17.36 -3.92 -4.68
C ALA A 347 -16.51 -4.36 -3.48
N ALA A 348 -15.48 -5.19 -3.69
CA ALA A 348 -14.58 -5.66 -2.63
C ALA A 348 -13.90 -4.48 -1.90
N ILE A 349 -13.39 -3.51 -2.67
CA ILE A 349 -12.71 -2.33 -2.13
C ILE A 349 -13.71 -1.44 -1.38
N LEU A 350 -14.91 -1.20 -1.93
CA LEU A 350 -15.95 -0.42 -1.24
C LEU A 350 -16.40 -1.09 0.06
N VAL A 351 -16.62 -2.40 0.05
CA VAL A 351 -16.97 -3.18 1.25
C VAL A 351 -15.84 -3.07 2.28
N PHE A 352 -14.58 -3.17 1.87
CA PHE A 352 -13.45 -2.96 2.77
C PHE A 352 -13.45 -1.56 3.39
N MET A 353 -13.66 -0.52 2.60
CA MET A 353 -13.71 0.87 3.08
C MET A 353 -14.84 1.08 4.09
N VAL A 354 -16.06 0.64 3.76
CA VAL A 354 -17.24 0.78 4.62
C VAL A 354 -17.07 0.01 5.93
N LEU A 355 -16.60 -1.25 5.87
CA LEU A 355 -16.36 -2.06 7.06
C LEU A 355 -15.30 -1.41 7.95
N THR A 356 -14.21 -0.95 7.36
CA THR A 356 -13.10 -0.30 8.08
C THR A 356 -13.58 0.98 8.75
N LEU A 357 -14.27 1.86 8.02
CA LEU A 357 -14.80 3.11 8.55
C LEU A 357 -15.83 2.85 9.66
N GLY A 358 -16.80 1.97 9.42
CA GLY A 358 -17.80 1.60 10.43
C GLY A 358 -17.16 1.06 11.70
N ARG A 359 -16.10 0.26 11.58
CA ARG A 359 -15.37 -0.29 12.74
C ARG A 359 -14.53 0.77 13.47
N VAL A 360 -13.89 1.70 12.75
CA VAL A 360 -13.15 2.82 13.37
C VAL A 360 -14.09 3.78 14.11
N LEU A 361 -15.28 4.03 13.55
CA LEU A 361 -16.28 4.91 14.16
C LEU A 361 -16.94 4.28 15.39
N THR A 362 -17.15 2.96 15.37
CA THR A 362 -17.77 2.22 16.49
C THR A 362 -16.77 1.79 17.55
N SER A 363 -15.46 1.88 17.30
CA SER A 363 -14.43 1.49 18.25
C SER A 363 -14.04 2.60 19.24
N GLY A 364 -13.70 2.18 20.46
CA GLY A 364 -13.16 3.07 21.49
C GLY A 364 -11.75 3.60 21.16
N SER A 365 -11.37 4.69 21.83
CA SER A 365 -9.97 5.18 21.79
C SER A 365 -9.01 4.10 22.27
N ILE A 366 -7.83 4.00 21.63
CA ILE A 366 -6.76 3.04 21.98
C ILE A 366 -6.44 3.09 23.49
N ARG A 367 -6.51 4.28 24.10
CA ARG A 367 -6.26 4.50 25.54
C ARG A 367 -7.20 3.74 26.49
N LYS A 368 -8.43 3.42 26.06
CA LYS A 368 -9.42 2.74 26.93
C LYS A 368 -9.16 1.23 27.03
N SER A 369 -8.56 0.63 26.00
CA SER A 369 -8.32 -0.83 25.95
C SER A 369 -7.27 -1.31 26.97
N VAL A 370 -6.24 -0.50 27.25
CA VAL A 370 -5.18 -0.83 28.22
C VAL A 370 -5.72 -0.89 29.65
N ARG A 371 -6.74 -0.08 29.98
CA ARG A 371 -7.34 -0.04 31.34
C ARG A 371 -8.28 -1.22 31.63
N ALA A 372 -8.79 -1.90 30.59
CA ALA A 372 -9.69 -3.04 30.75
C ALA A 372 -8.94 -4.39 30.91
N GLY A 373 -7.61 -4.39 30.77
CA GLY A 373 -6.76 -5.59 30.83
C GLY A 373 -5.95 -5.77 32.11
N GLN A 374 -6.12 -4.93 33.14
CA GLN A 374 -5.57 -5.21 34.47
C GLN A 374 -6.57 -6.08 35.24
N PRO A 375 -6.23 -7.33 35.62
CA PRO A 375 -7.03 -8.09 36.55
C PRO A 375 -7.12 -7.30 37.87
N ALA A 376 -8.33 -7.15 38.39
CA ALA A 376 -8.58 -6.64 39.73
C ALA A 376 -8.01 -7.62 40.76
N ALA A 377 -6.71 -7.51 41.05
CA ALA A 377 -6.03 -8.27 42.10
C ALA A 377 -5.29 -7.33 43.06
N ALA A 378 -5.93 -6.23 43.44
CA ALA A 378 -5.40 -5.29 44.43
C ALA A 378 -6.49 -4.79 45.39
N ALA A 379 -7.38 -5.69 45.82
CA ALA A 379 -8.37 -5.40 46.86
C ALA A 379 -8.71 -6.66 47.68
N ALA A 380 -7.72 -7.29 48.30
CA ALA A 380 -7.93 -8.12 49.48
C ALA A 380 -6.59 -8.40 50.20
N SER A 381 -6.64 -8.38 51.53
CA SER A 381 -5.55 -8.46 52.52
C SER A 381 -4.80 -7.13 52.74
N GLY A 382 -4.90 -6.46 53.87
CA GLY A 382 -5.30 -6.92 55.20
C GLY A 382 -4.19 -6.57 56.16
N SER A 383 -4.46 -5.59 57.01
CA SER A 383 -3.61 -5.06 58.07
C SER A 383 -2.98 -6.11 58.98
N THR A 384 -1.67 -5.99 59.23
CA THR A 384 -1.05 -6.26 60.54
C THR A 384 0.23 -5.44 60.71
N THR A 385 0.11 -4.40 61.52
CA THR A 385 0.95 -3.95 62.63
C THR A 385 2.49 -4.13 62.61
N SER A 386 3.14 -2.99 62.82
CA SER A 386 4.51 -2.72 63.28
C SER A 386 4.98 -3.60 64.47
N GLN A 387 6.25 -4.05 64.42
CA GLN A 387 7.26 -3.73 65.44
C GLN A 387 8.69 -4.00 64.95
N ALA A 388 9.61 -3.16 65.43
CA ALA A 388 11.01 -3.02 65.05
C ALA A 388 11.97 -3.87 65.92
N THR A 389 13.28 -3.68 65.67
CA THR A 389 14.52 -4.24 66.28
C THR A 389 15.06 -5.46 65.51
N GLY A 390 16.34 -5.59 65.14
CA GLY A 390 17.58 -4.85 65.40
C GLY A 390 18.71 -5.87 65.61
N GLY A 391 19.84 -5.72 64.90
CA GLY A 391 21.13 -6.29 65.34
C GLY A 391 21.72 -7.50 64.58
N ARG A 392 22.89 -7.26 63.98
CA ARG A 392 24.06 -8.12 63.66
C ARG A 392 23.98 -9.64 63.92
N ALA A 393 24.40 -10.41 62.91
CA ALA A 393 25.67 -11.15 62.90
C ALA A 393 26.10 -11.40 61.45
#